data_AF-A0A6C0EFE3-F1
#
_entry.id   AF-A0A6C0EFE3-F1
#
_cell.length_a   1.000
_cell.length_b   1.000
_cell.length_c   1.000
_cell.angle_alpha   90.00
_cell.angle_beta   90.00
_cell.angle_gamma   90.00
#
_symmetry.space_group_name_H-M   'P 1'
#
loop_
_entity.id
_entity.type
_entity.pdbx_description
1 polymer ?
#
loop_
_entity_poly.entity_id
_entity_poly.type
_entity_poly.pdbx_seq_one_letter_code
_entity_poly.pdbx_strand_id
1 'polypeptide(L)'
;MDTTYKFDIKNYGLKFIILYIFIIFVEKYPNMKKYSEETKFNVYRSLLCLFFVILSIENIINNFQNILNPFNIKNDRINDLFEWFLIYLIIDIVKMISMKNKRWDLYSHHILSVVIVLLSFNLNSITLFNNIILLNEIISLVTGIDSIYMEEDNLENSKNCKKYRKYIIQYIRLPIWLFGIYICLFNNNNMPSILYWLYLFSIIGILGLDQYWLKKCNKVINSYE
;
A
#
# COMPACT_ATOMS: atom_id res chain seq x y z
N MET A 1 16.04 -27.50 -0.74
CA MET A 1 14.89 -27.46 0.19
C MET A 1 13.69 -27.01 -0.61
N ASP A 2 12.73 -27.90 -0.86
CA ASP A 2 11.43 -27.55 -1.42
C ASP A 2 10.63 -26.77 -0.38
N THR A 3 10.78 -25.44 -0.38
CA THR A 3 9.90 -24.53 0.38
C THR A 3 8.83 -24.02 -0.57
N THR A 4 7.98 -24.90 -1.09
CA THR A 4 6.74 -24.48 -1.73
C THR A 4 5.85 -23.90 -0.64
N TYR A 5 5.62 -22.59 -0.70
CA TYR A 5 4.64 -21.92 0.14
C TYR A 5 3.30 -22.65 0.02
N LYS A 6 2.83 -23.26 1.12
CA LYS A 6 1.54 -23.95 1.14
C LYS A 6 0.46 -22.93 1.43
N PHE A 7 -0.38 -22.69 0.43
CA PHE A 7 -1.57 -21.86 0.56
C PHE A 7 -2.55 -22.49 1.55
N ASP A 8 -2.66 -21.94 2.76
CA ASP A 8 -3.64 -22.37 3.76
C ASP A 8 -4.99 -21.73 3.48
N ILE A 9 -5.82 -22.42 2.70
CA ILE A 9 -7.16 -21.97 2.31
C ILE A 9 -8.00 -21.53 3.53
N LYS A 10 -7.85 -22.18 4.69
CA LYS A 10 -8.64 -21.84 5.89
C LYS A 10 -8.22 -20.49 6.45
N ASN A 11 -6.91 -20.26 6.59
CA ASN A 11 -6.38 -19.00 7.08
C ASN A 11 -6.74 -17.83 6.14
N TYR A 12 -6.52 -18.01 4.84
CA TYR A 12 -6.87 -17.02 3.82
C TYR A 12 -8.37 -16.71 3.78
N GLY A 13 -9.22 -17.74 3.92
CA GLY A 13 -10.67 -17.58 4.02
C GLY A 13 -11.09 -16.77 5.24
N LEU A 14 -10.47 -17.01 6.40
CA LEU A 14 -10.74 -16.24 7.62
C LEU A 14 -10.34 -14.76 7.46
N LYS A 15 -9.14 -14.48 6.91
CA LYS A 15 -8.68 -13.12 6.64
C LYS A 15 -9.63 -12.39 5.70
N PHE A 16 -10.10 -13.07 4.66
CA PHE A 16 -11.09 -12.52 3.73
C PHE A 16 -12.39 -12.14 4.44
N ILE A 17 -12.93 -13.04 5.27
CA ILE A 17 -14.14 -12.79 6.06
C ILE A 17 -13.95 -11.59 6.98
N ILE A 18 -12.83 -11.50 7.70
CA ILE A 18 -12.55 -10.39 8.62
C ILE A 18 -12.50 -9.06 7.88
N LEU A 19 -11.77 -8.98 6.76
CA LEU A 19 -11.71 -7.75 5.96
C LEU A 19 -13.07 -7.39 5.37
N TYR A 20 -13.86 -8.38 4.95
CA TYR A 20 -15.22 -8.15 4.46
C TYR A 20 -16.17 -7.63 5.54
N ILE A 21 -16.10 -8.18 6.76
CA ILE A 21 -16.83 -7.65 7.93
C ILE A 21 -16.41 -6.20 8.20
N PHE A 22 -15.12 -5.90 8.07
CA PHE A 22 -14.62 -4.54 8.28
C PHE A 22 -15.15 -3.56 7.22
N ILE A 23 -15.29 -3.96 5.96
CA ILE A 23 -15.99 -3.17 4.93
C ILE A 23 -17.42 -2.87 5.39
N ILE A 24 -18.18 -3.89 5.79
CA ILE A 24 -19.57 -3.73 6.23
C ILE A 24 -19.65 -2.78 7.43
N PHE A 25 -18.71 -2.89 8.36
CA PHE A 25 -18.64 -2.01 9.52
C PHE A 25 -18.48 -0.54 9.11
N VAL A 26 -17.55 -0.23 8.20
CA VAL A 26 -17.36 1.13 7.68
C VAL A 26 -18.60 1.61 6.93
N GLU A 27 -19.20 0.77 6.08
CA GLU A 27 -20.39 1.11 5.28
C GLU A 27 -21.63 1.41 6.16
N LYS A 28 -21.76 0.72 7.29
CA LYS A 28 -22.91 0.85 8.22
C LYS A 28 -22.69 1.87 9.34
N TYR A 29 -21.48 2.40 9.52
CA TYR A 29 -21.18 3.36 10.58
C TYR A 29 -22.13 4.58 10.48
N PRO A 30 -22.77 5.03 11.58
CA PRO A 30 -23.83 6.05 11.52
C PRO A 30 -23.44 7.32 10.76
N ASN A 31 -22.23 7.84 11.01
CA ASN A 31 -21.75 9.06 10.35
C ASN A 31 -21.39 8.85 8.88
N MET A 32 -21.19 7.59 8.45
CA MET A 32 -20.84 7.26 7.08
C MET A 32 -22.05 7.09 6.16
N LYS A 33 -23.26 6.92 6.71
CA LYS A 33 -24.49 6.66 5.93
C LYS A 33 -24.81 7.72 4.88
N LYS A 34 -24.42 8.98 5.14
CA LYS A 34 -24.68 10.13 4.28
C LYS A 34 -23.77 10.22 3.04
N TYR A 35 -22.64 9.51 3.04
CA TYR A 35 -21.66 9.59 1.95
C TYR A 35 -21.90 8.52 0.88
N SER A 36 -21.32 8.73 -0.30
CA SER A 36 -21.36 7.75 -1.38
C SER A 36 -20.63 6.45 -1.02
N GLU A 37 -20.96 5.38 -1.73
CA GLU A 37 -20.23 4.10 -1.66
C GLU A 37 -18.74 4.26 -1.99
N GLU A 38 -18.38 5.18 -2.89
CA GLU A 38 -16.99 5.49 -3.22
C GLU A 38 -16.24 6.09 -2.02
N THR A 39 -16.85 7.03 -1.32
CA THR A 39 -16.24 7.66 -0.14
C THR A 39 -16.12 6.68 1.02
N LYS A 40 -17.15 5.89 1.30
CA LYS A 40 -17.07 4.81 2.31
C LYS A 40 -15.93 3.85 2.03
N PHE A 41 -15.77 3.47 0.76
CA PHE A 41 -14.73 2.55 0.37
C PHE A 41 -13.33 3.18 0.44
N ASN A 42 -13.18 4.46 0.10
CA ASN A 42 -11.94 5.20 0.29
C ASN A 42 -11.55 5.32 1.77
N VAL A 43 -12.53 5.47 2.68
CA VAL A 43 -12.29 5.42 4.13
C VAL A 43 -11.80 4.05 4.57
N TYR A 44 -12.45 2.97 4.13
CA TYR A 44 -11.99 1.61 4.39
C TYR A 44 -10.54 1.39 3.95
N ARG A 45 -10.16 1.81 2.73
CA ARG A 45 -8.78 1.73 2.25
C ARG A 45 -7.81 2.50 3.13
N SER A 46 -8.14 3.73 3.49
CA SER A 46 -7.28 4.55 4.37
C SER A 46 -7.04 3.88 5.72
N LEU A 47 -8.05 3.24 6.30
CA LEU A 47 -7.93 2.51 7.57
C LEU A 47 -7.06 1.26 7.42
N LEU A 48 -7.16 0.53 6.31
CA LEU A 48 -6.29 -0.62 6.07
C LEU A 48 -4.86 -0.23 5.75
N CYS A 49 -4.63 0.80 4.94
CA CYS A 49 -3.30 1.35 4.73
C CYS A 49 -2.68 1.80 6.06
N LEU A 50 -3.47 2.38 6.98
CA LEU A 50 -3.00 2.71 8.33
C LEU A 50 -2.53 1.47 9.09
N PHE A 51 -3.36 0.42 9.12
CA PHE A 51 -3.02 -0.86 9.74
C PHE A 51 -1.71 -1.44 9.17
N PHE A 52 -1.58 -1.49 7.85
CA PHE A 52 -0.39 -2.03 7.19
C PHE A 52 0.86 -1.20 7.48
N VAL A 53 0.75 0.14 7.46
CA VAL A 53 1.86 1.04 7.78
C VAL A 53 2.30 0.86 9.23
N ILE A 54 1.38 0.79 10.19
CA ILE A 54 1.70 0.61 11.61
C ILE A 54 2.46 -0.71 11.83
N LEU A 55 1.94 -1.82 11.30
CA LEU A 55 2.60 -3.12 11.45
C LEU A 55 3.96 -3.17 10.72
N SER A 56 4.08 -2.49 9.58
CA SER A 56 5.36 -2.36 8.88
C SER A 56 6.37 -1.59 9.72
N ILE A 57 5.96 -0.49 10.35
CA ILE A 57 6.82 0.29 11.26
C ILE A 57 7.25 -0.58 12.44
N GLU A 58 6.33 -1.32 13.07
CA GLU A 58 6.65 -2.22 14.18
C GLU A 58 7.73 -3.25 13.77
N ASN A 59 7.54 -3.91 12.63
CA ASN A 59 8.51 -4.87 12.10
C ASN A 59 9.88 -4.23 11.82
N ILE A 60 9.90 -3.00 11.29
CA ILE A 60 11.14 -2.25 11.02
C ILE A 60 11.85 -1.87 12.31
N ILE A 61 11.13 -1.35 13.31
CA ILE A 61 11.71 -0.98 14.61
C ILE A 61 12.33 -2.21 15.28
N ASN A 62 11.59 -3.33 15.32
CA ASN A 62 12.06 -4.57 15.94
C ASN A 62 13.29 -5.18 15.25
N ASN A 63 13.59 -4.77 14.01
CA ASN A 63 14.71 -5.28 13.23
C ASN A 63 15.67 -4.17 12.76
N PHE A 64 15.62 -3.00 13.41
CA PHE A 64 16.31 -1.79 12.94
C PHE A 64 17.83 -1.95 12.80
N GLN A 65 18.44 -2.74 13.69
CA GLN A 65 19.88 -3.04 13.66
C GLN A 65 20.35 -3.66 12.34
N ASN A 66 19.45 -4.34 11.62
CA ASN A 66 19.76 -5.05 10.38
C ASN A 66 19.12 -4.38 9.15
N ILE A 67 18.68 -3.11 9.25
CA ILE A 67 17.96 -2.41 8.18
C ILE A 67 18.76 -2.31 6.87
N LEU A 68 20.10 -2.34 6.93
CA LEU A 68 20.97 -2.34 5.76
C LEU A 68 21.01 -3.69 5.02
N ASN A 69 20.58 -4.79 5.65
CA ASN A 69 20.52 -6.12 5.04
C ASN A 69 19.08 -6.68 5.08
N PRO A 70 18.08 -5.93 4.57
CA PRO A 70 16.68 -6.23 4.86
C PRO A 70 16.16 -7.49 4.15
N PHE A 71 16.84 -7.96 3.09
CA PHE A 71 16.50 -9.21 2.40
C PHE A 71 16.81 -10.47 3.20
N ASN A 72 17.66 -10.38 4.23
CA ASN A 72 18.04 -11.53 5.05
C ASN A 72 17.08 -11.75 6.23
N ILE A 73 16.19 -10.79 6.47
CA ILE A 73 15.30 -10.79 7.64
C ILE A 73 13.94 -11.28 7.18
N LYS A 74 13.58 -12.48 7.64
CA LYS A 74 12.29 -13.12 7.41
C LYS A 74 11.78 -13.60 8.75
N ASN A 75 10.49 -13.41 9.02
CA ASN A 75 9.82 -13.96 10.20
C ASN A 75 8.33 -14.12 9.93
N ASP A 76 7.65 -14.85 10.80
CA ASP A 76 6.23 -15.16 10.65
C ASP A 76 5.34 -13.92 10.69
N ARG A 77 5.73 -12.87 11.42
CA ARG A 77 4.97 -11.60 11.47
C ARG A 77 5.01 -10.85 10.14
N ILE A 78 6.17 -10.86 9.46
CA ILE A 78 6.34 -10.27 8.14
C ILE A 78 5.51 -11.06 7.12
N ASN A 79 5.55 -12.39 7.16
CA ASN A 79 4.72 -13.22 6.29
C ASN A 79 3.22 -12.98 6.53
N ASP A 80 2.77 -13.02 7.78
CA ASP A 80 1.37 -12.80 8.16
C ASP A 80 0.84 -11.45 7.68
N LEU A 81 1.64 -10.38 7.86
CA LEU A 81 1.32 -9.04 7.35
C LEU A 81 1.10 -9.04 5.83
N PHE A 82 1.97 -9.71 5.07
CA PHE A 82 1.87 -9.76 3.62
C PHE A 82 0.73 -10.67 3.13
N GLU A 83 0.33 -11.67 3.91
CA GLU A 83 -0.89 -12.44 3.64
C GLU A 83 -2.14 -11.54 3.80
N TRP A 84 -2.21 -10.74 4.88
CA TRP A 84 -3.29 -9.76 5.06
C TRP A 84 -3.31 -8.72 3.93
N PHE A 85 -2.13 -8.19 3.57
CA PHE A 85 -1.99 -7.21 2.49
C PHE A 85 -2.43 -7.80 1.15
N LEU A 86 -2.06 -9.04 0.84
CA LEU A 86 -2.48 -9.73 -0.38
C LEU A 86 -4.00 -9.88 -0.45
N ILE A 87 -4.65 -10.34 0.62
CA ILE A 87 -6.11 -10.47 0.66
C ILE A 87 -6.79 -9.11 0.53
N TYR A 88 -6.26 -8.08 1.19
CA TYR A 88 -6.73 -6.72 1.01
C TYR A 88 -6.69 -6.28 -0.45
N LEU A 89 -5.56 -6.45 -1.13
CA LEU A 89 -5.41 -6.04 -2.54
C LEU A 89 -6.43 -6.76 -3.44
N ILE A 90 -6.65 -8.06 -3.21
CA ILE A 90 -7.63 -8.85 -3.96
C ILE A 90 -9.04 -8.29 -3.73
N ILE A 91 -9.43 -8.07 -2.47
CA ILE A 91 -10.73 -7.49 -2.12
C ILE A 91 -10.88 -6.10 -2.76
N ASP A 92 -9.82 -5.29 -2.73
CA ASP A 92 -9.86 -3.94 -3.27
C ASP A 92 -10.09 -3.95 -4.78
N ILE A 93 -9.36 -4.81 -5.51
CA ILE A 93 -9.55 -5.01 -6.96
C ILE A 93 -10.99 -5.46 -7.26
N VAL A 94 -11.52 -6.43 -6.52
CA VAL A 94 -12.90 -6.93 -6.73
C VAL A 94 -13.92 -5.81 -6.50
N LYS A 95 -13.80 -5.05 -5.41
CA LYS A 95 -14.71 -3.91 -5.13
C LYS A 95 -14.57 -2.81 -6.17
N MET A 96 -13.35 -2.48 -6.63
CA MET A 96 -13.14 -1.52 -7.72
C MET A 96 -13.87 -1.93 -9.01
N ILE A 97 -13.80 -3.21 -9.38
CA ILE A 97 -14.50 -3.75 -10.56
C ILE A 97 -16.01 -3.63 -10.37
N SER A 98 -16.52 -4.04 -9.20
CA SER A 98 -17.94 -3.94 -8.86
C SER A 98 -18.47 -2.51 -8.93
N MET A 99 -17.66 -1.53 -8.55
CA MET A 99 -18.02 -0.11 -8.55
C MET A 99 -17.74 0.58 -9.89
N LYS A 100 -17.24 -0.15 -10.90
CA LYS A 100 -16.82 0.40 -12.20
C LYS A 100 -15.86 1.59 -12.05
N ASN A 101 -14.93 1.49 -11.10
CA ASN A 101 -13.96 2.55 -10.84
C ASN A 101 -13.10 2.81 -12.09
N LYS A 102 -12.85 4.08 -12.44
CA LYS A 102 -12.11 4.48 -13.65
C LYS A 102 -10.62 4.73 -13.42
N ARG A 103 -10.12 4.54 -12.19
CA ARG A 103 -8.72 4.81 -11.81
C ARG A 103 -7.79 3.69 -12.25
N TRP A 104 -7.40 3.69 -13.51
CA TRP A 104 -6.42 2.75 -14.07
C TRP A 104 -5.06 2.80 -13.38
N ASP A 105 -4.65 3.97 -12.88
CA ASP A 105 -3.45 4.11 -12.05
C ASP A 105 -3.49 3.20 -10.82
N LEU A 106 -4.66 3.10 -10.18
CA LEU A 106 -4.85 2.32 -8.96
C LEU A 106 -4.93 0.82 -9.26
N TYR A 107 -5.59 0.42 -10.35
CA TYR A 107 -5.59 -0.97 -10.80
C TYR A 107 -4.18 -1.46 -11.10
N SER A 108 -3.40 -0.70 -11.87
CA SER A 108 -2.03 -1.07 -12.21
C SER A 108 -1.16 -1.20 -10.96
N HIS A 109 -1.29 -0.29 -10.00
CA HIS A 109 -0.58 -0.36 -8.71
C HIS A 109 -0.94 -1.63 -7.92
N HIS A 110 -2.23 -1.94 -7.76
CA HIS A 110 -2.65 -3.10 -6.99
C HIS A 110 -2.33 -4.43 -7.68
N ILE A 111 -2.53 -4.52 -9.00
CA ILE A 111 -2.17 -5.73 -9.76
C ILE A 111 -0.67 -5.98 -9.69
N LEU A 112 0.16 -4.95 -9.89
CA LEU A 112 1.61 -5.07 -9.74
C LEU A 112 1.99 -5.53 -8.33
N SER A 113 1.36 -4.95 -7.30
CA SER A 113 1.58 -5.33 -5.90
C SER A 113 1.20 -6.80 -5.64
N VAL A 114 0.06 -7.26 -6.16
CA VAL A 114 -0.36 -8.68 -6.07
C VAL A 114 0.68 -9.60 -6.71
N VAL A 115 1.15 -9.27 -7.93
CA VAL A 115 2.16 -10.06 -8.64
C VAL A 115 3.46 -10.14 -7.84
N ILE A 116 3.94 -9.01 -7.32
CA ILE A 116 5.16 -8.96 -6.50
C ILE A 116 5.01 -9.82 -5.25
N VAL A 117 3.89 -9.71 -4.53
CA VAL A 117 3.66 -10.43 -3.29
C VAL A 117 3.53 -11.93 -3.52
N LEU A 118 2.76 -12.36 -4.54
CA LEU A 118 2.63 -13.77 -4.90
C LEU A 118 3.96 -14.38 -5.34
N LEU A 119 4.72 -13.67 -6.17
CA LEU A 119 6.04 -14.14 -6.61
C LEU A 119 7.02 -14.22 -5.43
N SER A 120 6.95 -13.27 -4.52
CA SER A 120 7.76 -13.27 -3.30
C SER A 120 7.40 -14.43 -2.37
N PHE A 121 6.11 -14.78 -2.21
CA PHE A 121 5.71 -15.98 -1.47
C PHE A 121 6.22 -17.26 -2.14
N ASN A 122 6.02 -17.39 -3.47
CA ASN A 122 6.45 -18.57 -4.23
C ASN A 122 7.96 -18.79 -4.18
N LEU A 123 8.74 -17.72 -4.11
CA LEU A 123 10.20 -17.78 -4.01
C LEU A 123 10.71 -17.65 -2.56
N ASN A 124 9.83 -17.78 -1.56
CA ASN A 124 10.15 -17.64 -0.14
C ASN A 124 11.02 -16.40 0.15
N SER A 125 10.66 -15.25 -0.42
CA SER A 125 11.44 -14.01 -0.48
C SER A 125 10.68 -12.80 0.07
N ILE A 126 9.63 -13.02 0.86
CA ILE A 126 8.99 -11.99 1.68
C ILE A 126 9.91 -11.65 2.85
N THR A 127 10.33 -10.40 2.94
CA THR A 127 11.42 -9.95 3.83
C THR A 127 11.13 -8.59 4.48
N LEU A 128 12.03 -8.12 5.35
CA LEU A 128 11.93 -6.76 5.89
C LEU A 128 11.93 -5.69 4.78
N PHE A 129 12.56 -5.96 3.64
CA PHE A 129 12.56 -5.04 2.50
C PHE A 129 11.13 -4.74 2.02
N ASN A 130 10.28 -5.77 2.00
CA ASN A 130 8.88 -5.61 1.65
C ASN A 130 8.15 -4.68 2.63
N ASN A 131 8.44 -4.74 3.94
CA ASN A 131 7.86 -3.84 4.94
C ASN A 131 8.28 -2.40 4.71
N ILE A 132 9.55 -2.18 4.34
CA ILE A 132 10.06 -0.84 4.01
C ILE A 132 9.30 -0.27 2.81
N ILE A 133 9.06 -1.08 1.77
CA ILE A 133 8.23 -0.68 0.62
C ILE A 133 6.78 -0.39 1.06
N LEU A 134 6.21 -1.19 1.96
CA LEU A 134 4.83 -1.06 2.42
C LEU A 134 4.57 0.26 3.18
N LEU A 135 5.61 0.90 3.75
CA LEU A 135 5.50 2.26 4.30
C LEU A 135 4.99 3.29 3.29
N ASN A 136 5.16 3.06 1.98
CA ASN A 136 4.69 3.98 0.95
C ASN A 136 3.16 4.10 0.88
N GLU A 137 2.42 3.17 1.50
CA GLU A 137 0.96 3.24 1.66
C GLU A 137 0.51 4.38 2.58
N ILE A 138 1.44 5.06 3.27
CA ILE A 138 1.16 6.24 4.09
C ILE A 138 0.53 7.41 3.28
N ILE A 139 0.69 7.44 1.96
CA ILE A 139 0.01 8.41 1.08
C ILE A 139 -1.52 8.21 1.10
N SER A 140 -1.96 6.98 1.29
CA SER A 140 -3.36 6.58 1.19
C SER A 140 -4.16 6.92 2.45
N LEU A 141 -3.51 7.29 3.56
CA LEU A 141 -4.17 7.59 4.84
C LEU A 141 -5.18 8.74 4.77
N VAL A 142 -4.90 9.76 3.96
CA VAL A 142 -5.79 10.91 3.83
C VAL A 142 -6.80 10.75 2.69
N THR A 143 -6.85 9.60 2.00
CA THR A 143 -7.73 9.44 0.84
C THR A 143 -9.20 9.37 1.20
N GLY A 144 -9.57 8.66 2.26
CA GLY A 144 -10.94 8.68 2.78
C GLY A 144 -11.35 10.06 3.28
N ILE A 145 -10.45 10.72 4.03
CA ILE A 145 -10.69 12.06 4.58
C ILE A 145 -10.90 13.10 3.47
N ASP A 146 -10.04 13.09 2.46
CA ASP A 146 -10.12 13.92 1.27
C ASP A 146 -11.43 13.69 0.50
N SER A 147 -11.86 12.43 0.36
CA SER A 147 -13.15 12.08 -0.25
C SER A 147 -14.34 12.66 0.51
N ILE A 148 -14.32 12.61 1.85
CA ILE A 148 -15.34 13.22 2.70
C ILE A 148 -15.40 14.73 2.47
N TYR A 149 -14.26 15.42 2.51
CA TYR A 149 -14.23 16.87 2.31
C TYR A 149 -14.70 17.30 0.92
N MET A 150 -14.43 16.50 -0.10
CA MET A 150 -14.93 16.74 -1.46
C MET A 150 -16.45 16.59 -1.57
N GLU A 151 -17.08 15.65 -0.85
CA GLU A 151 -18.54 15.51 -0.83
C GLU A 151 -19.24 16.56 0.04
N GLU A 152 -18.53 17.14 1.01
CA GLU A 152 -19.02 18.23 1.86
C GLU A 152 -18.74 19.63 1.28
N ASP A 153 -18.25 19.72 0.03
CA ASP A 153 -17.79 20.95 -0.62
C ASP A 153 -16.78 21.77 0.22
N ASN A 154 -16.04 21.09 1.12
CA ASN A 154 -15.03 21.69 1.97
C ASN A 154 -13.67 21.72 1.26
N LEU A 155 -13.57 22.62 0.28
CA LEU A 155 -12.42 22.71 -0.62
C LEU A 155 -11.10 23.07 0.09
N GLU A 156 -11.14 23.86 1.16
CA GLU A 156 -9.94 24.22 1.92
C GLU A 156 -9.34 23.01 2.65
N ASN A 157 -10.17 22.18 3.27
CA ASN A 157 -9.68 20.96 3.92
C ASN A 157 -9.24 19.89 2.90
N SER A 158 -9.89 19.83 1.73
CA SER A 158 -9.42 19.02 0.61
C SER A 158 -8.02 19.48 0.12
N LYS A 159 -7.80 20.80 -0.01
CA LYS A 159 -6.48 21.40 -0.31
C LYS A 159 -5.42 20.96 0.71
N ASN A 160 -5.76 20.97 2.01
CA ASN A 160 -4.86 20.51 3.06
C ASN A 160 -4.50 19.02 2.93
N CYS A 161 -5.44 18.17 2.52
CA CYS A 161 -5.16 16.77 2.21
C CYS A 161 -4.21 16.61 1.02
N LYS A 162 -4.33 17.45 -0.02
CA LYS A 162 -3.36 17.45 -1.15
C LYS A 162 -1.97 17.92 -0.72
N LYS A 163 -1.89 18.93 0.14
CA LYS A 163 -0.61 19.40 0.73
C LYS A 163 0.05 18.27 1.53
N TYR A 164 -0.71 17.56 2.37
CA TYR A 164 -0.21 16.38 3.07
C TYR A 164 0.36 15.34 2.10
N ARG A 165 -0.39 14.93 1.07
CA ARG A 165 0.10 13.94 0.08
C ARG A 165 1.38 14.41 -0.60
N LYS A 166 1.49 15.68 -0.97
CA LYS A 166 2.70 16.27 -1.54
C LYS A 166 3.90 16.10 -0.60
N TYR A 167 3.73 16.43 0.68
CA TYR A 167 4.79 16.26 1.67
C TYR A 167 5.17 14.80 1.89
N ILE A 168 4.19 13.90 1.95
CA ILE A 168 4.46 12.46 2.02
C ILE A 168 5.30 11.97 0.84
N ILE A 169 4.95 12.38 -0.39
CA ILE A 169 5.71 11.97 -1.57
C ILE A 169 7.16 12.48 -1.48
N GLN A 170 7.35 13.75 -1.13
CA GLN A 170 8.67 14.40 -1.14
C GLN A 170 9.57 13.96 0.02
N TYR A 171 9.01 13.82 1.22
CA TYR A 171 9.80 13.65 2.45
C TYR A 171 9.77 12.24 3.03
N ILE A 172 8.85 11.37 2.57
CA ILE A 172 8.78 9.99 3.05
C ILE A 172 9.01 9.02 1.89
N ARG A 173 8.18 9.06 0.85
CA ARG A 173 8.24 8.08 -0.25
C ARG A 173 9.53 8.18 -1.06
N LEU A 174 9.92 9.38 -1.47
CA LEU A 174 11.16 9.57 -2.24
C LEU A 174 12.40 9.02 -1.49
N PRO A 175 12.63 9.34 -0.20
CA PRO A 175 13.69 8.69 0.58
C PRO A 175 13.59 7.16 0.62
N ILE A 176 12.39 6.60 0.81
CA ILE A 176 12.19 5.14 0.80
C ILE A 176 12.57 4.55 -0.56
N TRP A 177 12.21 5.19 -1.67
CA TRP A 177 12.57 4.70 -3.00
C TRP A 177 14.06 4.78 -3.28
N LEU A 178 14.73 5.87 -2.89
CA LEU A 178 16.18 6.01 -3.02
C LEU A 178 16.91 4.96 -2.18
N PHE A 179 16.44 4.74 -0.95
CA PHE A 179 16.93 3.67 -0.09
C PHE A 179 16.67 2.30 -0.73
N GLY A 180 15.50 2.09 -1.33
CA GLY A 180 15.14 0.88 -2.04
C GLY A 180 16.08 0.58 -3.21
N ILE A 181 16.40 1.58 -4.02
CA ILE A 181 17.37 1.47 -5.12
C ILE A 181 18.75 1.11 -4.56
N TYR A 182 19.21 1.81 -3.52
CA TYR A 182 20.50 1.52 -2.88
C TYR A 182 20.57 0.05 -2.42
N ILE A 183 19.58 -0.40 -1.65
CA ILE A 183 19.52 -1.78 -1.16
C ILE A 183 19.47 -2.79 -2.30
N CYS A 184 18.67 -2.55 -3.34
CA CYS A 184 18.61 -3.42 -4.51
C CYS A 184 19.96 -3.49 -5.23
N LEU A 185 20.68 -2.38 -5.40
CA LEU A 185 21.95 -2.37 -6.14
C LEU A 185 23.10 -3.01 -5.36
N PHE A 186 23.17 -2.78 -4.05
CA PHE A 186 24.34 -3.13 -3.25
C PHE A 186 24.16 -4.37 -2.35
N ASN A 187 22.92 -4.74 -2.01
CA ASN A 187 22.64 -5.80 -1.03
C ASN A 187 21.72 -6.92 -1.58
N ASN A 188 21.75 -7.18 -2.90
CA ASN A 188 20.89 -8.18 -3.55
C ASN A 188 21.39 -9.63 -3.53
N ASN A 189 22.51 -9.92 -2.87
CA ASN A 189 23.21 -11.22 -2.99
C ASN A 189 22.34 -12.46 -2.69
N ASN A 190 21.22 -12.29 -1.97
CA ASN A 190 20.29 -13.36 -1.61
C ASN A 190 18.92 -13.26 -2.30
N MET A 191 18.75 -12.36 -3.27
CA MET A 191 17.49 -12.14 -3.95
C MET A 191 17.43 -12.87 -5.30
N PRO A 192 16.36 -13.62 -5.60
CA PRO A 192 16.15 -14.20 -6.92
C PRO A 192 16.20 -13.13 -8.02
N SER A 193 16.88 -13.42 -9.13
CA SER A 193 17.10 -12.46 -10.23
C SER A 193 15.81 -11.87 -10.79
N ILE A 194 14.74 -12.67 -10.87
CA ILE A 194 13.43 -12.19 -11.32
C ILE A 194 12.83 -11.16 -10.36
N LEU A 195 12.97 -11.36 -9.05
CA LEU A 195 12.50 -10.40 -8.04
C LEU A 195 13.36 -9.15 -8.02
N TYR A 196 14.67 -9.28 -8.24
CA TYR A 196 15.57 -8.15 -8.38
C TYR A 196 15.12 -7.19 -9.47
N TRP A 197 14.93 -7.69 -10.69
CA TRP A 197 14.47 -6.88 -11.80
C TRP A 197 13.07 -6.33 -11.56
N LEU A 198 12.17 -7.15 -11.02
CA LEU A 198 10.81 -6.71 -10.72
C LEU A 198 10.79 -5.56 -9.71
N TYR A 199 11.54 -5.62 -8.61
CA TYR A 199 11.63 -4.51 -7.66
C TYR A 199 12.25 -3.28 -8.29
N LEU A 200 13.37 -3.42 -9.02
CA LEU A 200 14.03 -2.27 -9.64
C LEU A 200 13.10 -1.54 -10.61
N PHE A 201 12.44 -2.27 -11.52
CA PHE A 201 11.47 -1.69 -12.44
C PHE A 201 10.23 -1.12 -11.73
N SER A 202 9.76 -1.78 -10.68
CA SER A 202 8.63 -1.29 -9.90
C SER A 202 8.95 0.02 -9.19
N ILE A 203 10.14 0.15 -8.60
CA ILE A 203 10.57 1.40 -7.96
C ILE A 203 10.63 2.54 -8.98
N ILE A 204 11.20 2.30 -10.17
CA ILE A 204 11.23 3.28 -11.27
C ILE A 204 9.81 3.67 -11.70
N GLY A 205 8.93 2.69 -11.90
CA GLY A 205 7.53 2.92 -12.27
C GLY A 205 6.77 3.73 -11.22
N ILE A 206 6.97 3.42 -9.94
CA ILE A 206 6.32 4.13 -8.83
C ILE A 206 6.87 5.55 -8.66
N LEU A 207 8.16 5.79 -8.89
CA LEU A 207 8.70 7.17 -8.95
C LEU A 207 8.00 7.99 -10.04
N GLY A 208 7.71 7.39 -11.20
CA GLY A 208 6.91 8.03 -12.26
C GLY A 208 5.49 8.34 -11.81
N LEU A 209 4.84 7.40 -11.11
CA LEU A 209 3.51 7.62 -10.52
C LEU A 209 3.52 8.71 -9.44
N ASP A 210 4.56 8.80 -8.63
CA ASP A 210 4.72 9.85 -7.62
C ASP A 210 4.82 11.24 -8.26
N GLN A 211 5.53 11.38 -9.38
CA GLN A 211 5.54 12.62 -10.15
C GLN A 211 4.17 12.97 -10.73
N TYR A 212 3.42 11.97 -11.22
CA TYR A 212 2.04 12.17 -11.66
C TYR A 212 1.13 12.67 -10.53
N TRP A 213 1.25 12.09 -9.33
CA TRP A 213 0.48 12.51 -8.15
C TRP A 213 0.87 13.90 -7.65
N LEU A 214 2.16 14.23 -7.66
CA LEU A 214 2.63 15.58 -7.34
C LEU A 214 2.01 16.62 -8.26
N LYS A 215 2.00 16.37 -9.59
CA LYS A 215 1.35 17.26 -10.57
C LYS A 215 -0.14 17.44 -10.28
N LYS A 216 -0.86 16.35 -9.99
CA LYS A 216 -2.28 16.40 -9.59
C LYS A 216 -2.50 17.21 -8.32
N CYS A 217 -1.69 17.01 -7.29
CA CYS A 217 -1.81 17.74 -6.03
C CYS A 217 -1.53 19.24 -6.23
N ASN A 218 -0.46 19.60 -6.96
CA ASN A 218 -0.12 20.99 -7.24
C ASN A 218 -1.22 21.70 -8.05
N LYS A 219 -1.86 21.02 -9.02
CA LYS A 219 -2.97 21.61 -9.77
C LYS A 219 -4.10 22.08 -8.85
N VAL A 220 -4.45 21.29 -7.83
CA VAL A 220 -5.49 21.64 -6.87
C VAL A 220 -4.98 22.69 -5.88
N ILE A 221 -3.74 22.60 -5.39
CA ILE A 221 -3.21 23.57 -4.42
C ILE A 221 -3.17 24.97 -5.03
N ASN A 222 -2.68 25.08 -6.27
CA ASN A 222 -2.49 26.35 -6.96
C ASN A 222 -3.81 26.99 -7.44
N SER A 223 -4.93 26.26 -7.49
CA SER A 223 -6.22 26.87 -7.83
C SER A 223 -6.84 27.70 -6.70
N TYR A 224 -6.23 27.66 -5.51
CA TYR A 224 -6.66 28.40 -4.31
C TYR A 224 -5.54 29.31 -3.77
N GLU A 225 -4.55 29.63 -4.59
CA GLU A 225 -3.49 30.61 -4.32
C GLU A 225 -3.56 31.71 -5.39
#